data_AF-A0A1T4WLA4-F1
#
_entry.id   AF-A0A1T4WLA4-F1
#
_cell.length_a   1.000
_cell.length_b   1.000
_cell.length_c   1.000
_cell.angle_alpha   90.00
_cell.angle_beta   90.00
_cell.angle_gamma   90.00
#
_symmetry.space_group_name_H-M   'P 1'
#
loop_
_entity.id
_entity.type
_entity.pdbx_description
1 polymer ?
#
loop_
_entity_poly.entity_id
_entity_poly.type
_entity_poly.pdbx_seq_one_letter_code
_entity_poly.pdbx_strand_id
1 'polypeptide(L)'
;MDFWHDAAAQKRWLRRFALLTGVLLLPVLVLAVFARPSADDFIYAARTHAVVQQYGLDLPRLLRAAWDTNAYYYENWQGLYVSGFTLAFQPAIFGNRYYGATLVCVLLPLFFCLYGLARCVVLRLDAAQRRLPWALALLLTFAFIEGMPAPVEGLYWFNGAMNYLPYFSLAMLNAGLAFALCFADKLPTRRKFFYAAAGCVCSLVIGGGHQVAGLLNVLVLLLAAALCAVRRRNFWQVPALAAAMAGLLLNVLAPGTQVRTAGFAGAGFAEAVVKSFILAAMEWIRWLDVPLLCLLALLVLPLLHLTRSAVLSDRVFRHPWLGAAVTFVLMWAMIFLPSYTMGGIGAGRLLNVVWMTFVLGLAATEFLLLGWLERVRGVSLHGAEQFCRRQARRLPLFAAAMLLCMACIGSHTVKEGQDNYFATSLEAAYELANGSARRYADALDAREALLNDAAQPDVSIRPLNDDERPWLLFYTDVAPGPDMWGLTPYFGKQSVTISDFE
;
A
#
# COMPACT_ATOMS: atom_id res chain seq x y z
N MET A 1 -2.56 25.71 -28.58
CA MET A 1 -1.42 25.69 -27.63
C MET A 1 -1.20 24.25 -27.19
N ASP A 2 0.06 23.84 -27.04
CA ASP A 2 0.43 22.50 -26.59
C ASP A 2 0.28 22.38 -25.06
N PHE A 3 -0.52 21.41 -24.60
CA PHE A 3 -0.86 21.24 -23.17
C PHE A 3 0.37 21.11 -22.27
N TRP A 4 1.43 20.46 -22.77
CA TRP A 4 2.68 20.23 -22.05
C TRP A 4 3.49 21.51 -21.78
N HIS A 5 3.20 22.58 -22.51
CA HIS A 5 3.87 23.88 -22.40
C HIS A 5 2.97 24.97 -21.80
N ASP A 6 1.66 24.71 -21.62
CA ASP A 6 0.70 25.65 -21.01
C ASP A 6 0.51 25.37 -19.51
N ALA A 7 1.30 26.06 -18.69
CA ALA A 7 1.24 25.95 -17.24
C ALA A 7 -0.15 26.29 -16.65
N ALA A 8 -0.90 27.21 -17.26
CA ALA A 8 -2.22 27.60 -16.77
C ALA A 8 -3.27 26.53 -17.09
N ALA A 9 -3.20 25.93 -18.29
CA ALA A 9 -4.04 24.78 -18.64
C ALA A 9 -3.79 23.59 -17.72
N GLN A 10 -2.52 23.23 -17.48
CA GLN A 10 -2.18 22.14 -16.54
C GLN A 10 -2.72 22.41 -15.14
N LYS A 11 -2.62 23.66 -14.65
CA LYS A 11 -3.17 24.05 -13.33
C LYS A 11 -4.69 23.89 -13.27
N ARG A 12 -5.41 24.35 -14.30
CA ARG A 12 -6.88 24.21 -14.37
C ARG A 12 -7.30 22.74 -14.47
N TRP A 13 -6.61 21.96 -15.28
CA TRP A 13 -6.88 20.53 -15.44
C TRP A 13 -6.65 19.77 -14.13
N LEU A 14 -5.49 19.95 -13.48
CA LEU A 14 -5.17 19.26 -12.23
C LEU A 14 -6.18 19.56 -11.13
N ARG A 15 -6.67 20.81 -11.03
CA ARG A 15 -7.72 21.18 -10.06
C ARG A 15 -9.02 20.42 -10.31
N ARG A 16 -9.46 20.30 -11.56
CA ARG A 16 -10.69 19.57 -11.92
C ARG A 16 -10.52 18.06 -11.70
N PHE A 17 -9.36 17.54 -12.06
CA PHE A 17 -9.00 16.14 -11.82
C PHE A 17 -9.02 15.82 -10.32
N ALA A 18 -8.37 16.65 -9.49
CA ALA A 18 -8.39 16.52 -8.04
C ALA A 18 -9.80 16.63 -7.44
N LEU A 19 -10.62 17.56 -7.93
CA LEU A 19 -12.00 17.68 -7.48
C LEU A 19 -12.81 16.42 -7.81
N LEU A 20 -12.72 15.91 -9.03
CA LEU A 20 -13.44 14.71 -9.45
C LEU A 20 -13.01 13.49 -8.63
N THR A 21 -11.71 13.27 -8.48
CA THR A 21 -11.18 12.18 -7.64
C THR A 21 -11.67 12.32 -6.20
N GLY A 22 -11.68 13.53 -5.64
CA GLY A 22 -12.21 13.78 -4.29
C GLY A 22 -13.71 13.49 -4.16
N VAL A 23 -14.50 13.78 -5.18
CA VAL A 23 -15.94 13.45 -5.20
C VAL A 23 -16.15 11.94 -5.26
N LEU A 24 -15.41 11.24 -6.12
CA LEU A 24 -15.53 9.78 -6.26
C LEU A 24 -15.11 9.03 -4.99
N LEU A 25 -14.08 9.52 -4.29
CA LEU A 25 -13.60 8.93 -3.03
C LEU A 25 -14.39 9.39 -1.78
N LEU A 26 -15.38 10.27 -1.92
CA LEU A 26 -16.15 10.77 -0.77
C LEU A 26 -16.80 9.65 0.05
N PRO A 27 -17.44 8.62 -0.55
CA PRO A 27 -18.00 7.51 0.22
C PRO A 27 -16.94 6.77 1.06
N VAL A 28 -15.75 6.52 0.51
CA VAL A 28 -14.62 5.90 1.22
C VAL A 28 -14.21 6.71 2.45
N LEU A 29 -14.12 8.04 2.29
CA LEU A 29 -13.76 8.95 3.39
C LEU A 29 -14.84 8.98 4.48
N VAL A 30 -16.12 8.97 4.11
CA VAL A 30 -17.24 8.98 5.06
C VAL A 30 -17.36 7.64 5.79
N LEU A 31 -17.14 6.52 5.09
CA LEU A 31 -17.19 5.19 5.67
C LEU A 31 -16.19 5.00 6.82
N ALA A 32 -15.02 5.65 6.75
CA ALA A 32 -14.00 5.59 7.79
C ALA A 32 -14.52 6.00 9.18
N VAL A 33 -15.54 6.86 9.28
CA VAL A 33 -16.15 7.27 10.57
C VAL A 33 -16.75 6.09 11.32
N PHE A 34 -17.15 5.03 10.61
CA PHE A 34 -17.76 3.83 11.15
C PHE A 34 -16.74 2.72 11.46
N ALA A 35 -15.47 2.91 11.10
CA ALA A 35 -14.42 1.93 11.40
C ALA A 35 -14.19 1.82 12.92
N ARG A 36 -13.90 0.61 13.40
CA ARG A 36 -13.67 0.27 14.81
C ARG A 36 -12.54 -0.75 14.96
N PRO A 37 -11.82 -0.76 16.10
CA PRO A 37 -10.69 -1.67 16.31
C PRO A 37 -11.13 -3.13 16.35
N SER A 38 -10.25 -4.02 15.85
CA SER A 38 -10.46 -5.47 15.92
C SER A 38 -9.14 -6.23 16.07
N ALA A 39 -9.23 -7.42 16.64
CA ALA A 39 -8.14 -8.39 16.73
C ALA A 39 -6.83 -7.80 17.27
N ASP A 40 -5.75 -7.87 16.49
CA ASP A 40 -4.41 -7.44 16.86
C ASP A 40 -4.33 -5.95 17.30
N ASP A 41 -5.31 -5.11 16.95
CA ASP A 41 -5.34 -3.71 17.43
C ASP A 41 -5.33 -3.62 18.95
N PHE A 42 -5.99 -4.55 19.64
CA PHE A 42 -6.03 -4.57 21.11
C PHE A 42 -4.69 -5.01 21.69
N ILE A 43 -4.12 -6.12 21.18
CA ILE A 43 -2.89 -6.68 21.78
C ILE A 43 -1.69 -5.73 21.60
N TYR A 44 -1.52 -5.15 20.40
CA TYR A 44 -0.42 -4.21 20.16
C TYR A 44 -0.61 -2.90 20.91
N ALA A 45 -1.84 -2.46 21.17
CA ALA A 45 -2.09 -1.16 21.80
C ALA A 45 -2.43 -1.23 23.30
N ALA A 46 -2.41 -2.41 23.92
CA ALA A 46 -2.78 -2.56 25.34
C ALA A 46 -1.97 -1.63 26.27
N ARG A 47 -0.65 -1.55 26.08
CA ARG A 47 0.22 -0.72 26.93
C ARG A 47 0.01 0.78 26.72
N THR A 48 -0.14 1.22 25.46
CA THR A 48 -0.37 2.62 25.13
C THR A 48 -1.78 3.06 25.53
N HIS A 49 -2.79 2.20 25.35
CA HIS A 49 -4.14 2.42 25.87
C HIS A 49 -4.13 2.61 27.38
N ALA A 50 -3.48 1.72 28.13
CA ALA A 50 -3.36 1.85 29.59
C ALA A 50 -2.73 3.19 30.02
N VAL A 51 -1.70 3.66 29.30
CA VAL A 51 -1.10 4.99 29.54
C VAL A 51 -2.12 6.11 29.32
N VAL A 52 -2.89 6.07 28.23
CA VAL A 52 -3.93 7.08 27.95
C VAL A 52 -4.99 7.07 29.05
N GLN A 53 -5.47 5.89 29.46
CA GLN A 53 -6.51 5.78 30.49
C GLN A 53 -6.02 6.29 31.86
N GLN A 54 -4.77 6.00 32.23
CA GLN A 54 -4.25 6.34 33.55
C GLN A 54 -3.72 7.78 33.65
N TYR A 55 -3.14 8.31 32.57
CA TYR A 55 -2.39 9.57 32.61
C TYR A 55 -2.86 10.60 31.57
N GLY A 56 -3.80 10.26 30.70
CA GLY A 56 -4.18 11.08 29.55
C GLY A 56 -3.06 11.14 28.50
N LEU A 57 -2.90 12.29 27.84
CA LEU A 57 -1.87 12.49 26.82
C LEU A 57 -0.50 12.78 27.45
N ASP A 58 0.20 11.74 27.91
CA ASP A 58 1.60 11.80 28.37
C ASP A 58 2.54 11.22 27.30
N LEU A 59 3.13 12.10 26.47
CA LEU A 59 3.95 11.70 25.32
C LEU A 59 5.18 10.86 25.71
N PRO A 60 6.01 11.23 26.71
CA PRO A 60 7.11 10.37 27.16
C PRO A 60 6.69 8.95 27.53
N ARG A 61 5.60 8.80 28.30
CA ARG A 61 5.10 7.47 28.69
C ARG A 61 4.52 6.70 27.52
N LEU A 62 3.83 7.38 26.60
CA LEU A 62 3.30 6.76 25.39
C LEU A 62 4.41 6.22 24.49
N LEU A 63 5.45 7.02 24.25
CA LEU A 63 6.61 6.60 23.46
C LEU A 63 7.33 5.43 24.12
N ARG A 64 7.44 5.43 25.45
CA ARG A 64 8.02 4.31 26.20
C ARG A 64 7.17 3.04 26.08
N ALA A 65 5.85 3.14 26.24
CA ALA A 65 4.94 2.01 26.12
C ALA A 65 4.96 1.39 24.72
N ALA A 66 4.99 2.22 23.67
CA ALA A 66 5.13 1.76 22.30
C ALA A 66 6.49 1.09 22.04
N TRP A 67 7.58 1.62 22.61
CA TRP A 67 8.90 1.00 22.54
C TRP A 67 8.92 -0.37 23.23
N ASP A 68 8.40 -0.45 24.46
CA ASP A 68 8.37 -1.71 25.20
C ASP A 68 7.50 -2.75 24.48
N THR A 69 6.42 -2.31 23.81
CA THR A 69 5.60 -3.16 22.94
C THR A 69 6.44 -3.69 21.77
N ASN A 70 7.10 -2.81 21.03
CA ASN A 70 7.97 -3.19 19.91
C ASN A 70 9.06 -4.19 20.34
N ALA A 71 9.73 -3.94 21.46
CA ALA A 71 10.74 -4.83 22.01
C ALA A 71 10.17 -6.21 22.39
N TYR A 72 8.99 -6.25 23.01
CA TYR A 72 8.32 -7.52 23.34
C TYR A 72 8.02 -8.34 22.08
N TYR A 73 7.42 -7.72 21.06
CA TYR A 73 7.06 -8.42 19.82
C TYR A 73 8.29 -8.87 19.04
N TYR A 74 9.34 -8.05 18.98
CA TYR A 74 10.62 -8.39 18.35
C TYR A 74 11.21 -9.69 18.89
N GLU A 75 11.11 -9.91 20.20
CA GLU A 75 11.63 -11.10 20.87
C GLU A 75 10.65 -12.29 20.85
N ASN A 76 9.34 -12.04 20.90
CA ASN A 76 8.37 -13.09 21.25
C ASN A 76 7.36 -13.46 20.15
N TRP A 77 7.22 -12.67 19.08
CA TRP A 77 6.18 -12.96 18.07
C TRP A 77 6.54 -12.60 16.64
N GLN A 78 7.15 -11.44 16.37
CA GLN A 78 7.52 -11.01 15.02
C GLN A 78 8.73 -10.09 15.11
N GLY A 79 9.78 -10.33 14.32
CA GLY A 79 11.02 -9.54 14.28
C GLY A 79 10.90 -8.09 13.79
N LEU A 80 9.73 -7.50 13.90
CA LEU A 80 9.45 -6.12 13.55
C LEU A 80 10.08 -5.20 14.59
N TYR A 81 11.15 -4.50 14.22
CA TYR A 81 11.78 -3.49 15.09
C TYR A 81 11.30 -2.06 14.82
N VAL A 82 10.41 -1.86 13.84
CA VAL A 82 9.73 -0.58 13.59
C VAL A 82 8.22 -0.73 13.68
N SER A 83 7.66 -1.78 13.09
CA SER A 83 6.20 -1.88 12.96
C SER A 83 5.48 -2.08 14.29
N GLY A 84 6.03 -2.87 15.22
CA GLY A 84 5.46 -3.02 16.56
C GLY A 84 5.27 -1.68 17.28
N PHE A 85 6.20 -0.74 17.09
CA PHE A 85 6.11 0.62 17.62
C PHE A 85 4.95 1.39 17.00
N THR A 86 4.79 1.36 15.67
CA THR A 86 3.70 2.07 14.98
C THR A 86 2.33 1.47 15.26
N LEU A 87 2.26 0.14 15.38
CA LEU A 87 1.04 -0.61 15.66
C LEU A 87 0.48 -0.31 17.07
N ALA A 88 1.35 0.01 18.02
CA ALA A 88 0.95 0.44 19.35
C ALA A 88 0.19 1.79 19.38
N PHE A 89 0.18 2.55 18.28
CA PHE A 89 -0.50 3.85 18.17
C PHE A 89 -1.81 3.79 17.38
N GLN A 90 -2.51 2.65 17.39
CA GLN A 90 -3.84 2.58 16.77
C GLN A 90 -4.76 3.68 17.35
N PRO A 91 -5.58 4.38 16.54
CA PRO A 91 -6.19 5.64 16.98
C PRO A 91 -7.26 5.49 18.06
N ALA A 92 -7.87 4.31 18.22
CA ALA A 92 -8.85 4.03 19.27
C ALA A 92 -8.26 3.99 20.68
N ILE A 93 -6.93 4.11 20.87
CA ILE A 93 -6.38 4.37 22.21
C ILE A 93 -6.93 5.66 22.83
N PHE A 94 -7.42 6.60 22.00
CA PHE A 94 -8.10 7.83 22.41
C PHE A 94 -9.63 7.73 22.39
N GLY A 95 -10.18 6.55 22.09
CA GLY A 95 -11.60 6.25 21.94
C GLY A 95 -11.98 5.81 20.52
N ASN A 96 -12.89 4.85 20.43
CA ASN A 96 -13.31 4.19 19.18
C ASN A 96 -13.70 5.13 18.03
N ARG A 97 -14.35 6.27 18.33
CA ARG A 97 -14.74 7.27 17.31
C ARG A 97 -13.56 7.83 16.50
N TYR A 98 -12.33 7.77 17.02
CA TYR A 98 -11.14 8.25 16.34
C TYR A 98 -10.49 7.20 15.44
N TYR A 99 -10.92 5.94 15.51
CA TYR A 99 -10.32 4.83 14.77
C TYR A 99 -10.31 5.06 13.25
N GLY A 100 -11.30 5.77 12.72
CA GLY A 100 -11.34 6.20 11.32
C GLY A 100 -10.12 7.00 10.84
N ALA A 101 -9.34 7.59 11.75
CA ALA A 101 -8.07 8.24 11.42
C ALA A 101 -7.05 7.28 10.77
N THR A 102 -7.24 5.97 10.92
CA THR A 102 -6.50 4.91 10.21
C THR A 102 -6.39 5.20 8.72
N LEU A 103 -7.49 5.58 8.06
CA LEU A 103 -7.51 5.85 6.63
C LEU A 103 -6.54 6.99 6.27
N VAL A 104 -6.48 8.04 7.08
CA VAL A 104 -5.59 9.18 6.88
C VAL A 104 -4.12 8.79 7.13
N CYS A 105 -3.86 8.01 8.19
CA CYS A 105 -2.54 7.48 8.51
C CYS A 105 -1.95 6.61 7.39
N VAL A 106 -2.82 6.00 6.58
CA VAL A 106 -2.44 5.16 5.43
C VAL A 106 -2.31 5.99 4.15
N LEU A 107 -3.34 6.77 3.81
CA LEU A 107 -3.42 7.44 2.50
C LEU A 107 -2.43 8.59 2.37
N LEU A 108 -2.14 9.35 3.44
CA LEU A 108 -1.20 10.45 3.37
C LEU A 108 0.23 9.97 3.06
N PRO A 109 0.83 9.02 3.82
CA PRO A 109 2.14 8.49 3.47
C PRO A 109 2.18 7.86 2.07
N LEU A 110 1.15 7.12 1.69
CA LEU A 110 1.05 6.51 0.35
C LEU A 110 1.10 7.57 -0.74
N PHE A 111 0.23 8.57 -0.67
CA PHE A 111 0.17 9.65 -1.65
C PHE A 111 1.49 10.42 -1.72
N PHE A 112 2.08 10.82 -0.60
CA PHE A 112 3.31 11.62 -0.60
C PHE A 112 4.54 10.83 -1.02
N CYS A 113 4.59 9.52 -0.75
CA CYS A 113 5.68 8.67 -1.24
C CYS A 113 5.56 8.42 -2.75
N LEU A 114 4.34 8.19 -3.26
CA LEU A 114 4.10 8.10 -4.71
C LEU A 114 4.38 9.43 -5.40
N TYR A 115 4.04 10.56 -4.78
CA TYR A 115 4.45 11.88 -5.24
C TYR A 115 5.97 12.02 -5.26
N GLY A 116 6.67 11.58 -4.22
CA GLY A 116 8.13 11.60 -4.18
C GLY A 116 8.75 10.76 -5.31
N LEU A 117 8.25 9.55 -5.54
CA LEU A 117 8.62 8.70 -6.67
C LEU A 117 8.39 9.42 -8.00
N ALA A 118 7.16 9.85 -8.26
CA ALA A 118 6.78 10.53 -9.50
C ALA A 118 7.59 11.81 -9.70
N ARG A 119 7.87 12.57 -8.65
CA ARG A 119 8.68 13.79 -8.69
C ARG A 119 10.13 13.48 -9.05
N CYS A 120 10.72 12.44 -8.46
CA CYS A 120 12.08 12.00 -8.76
C CYS A 120 12.22 11.55 -10.21
N VAL A 121 11.22 10.83 -10.74
CA VAL A 121 11.21 10.33 -12.12
C VAL A 121 10.90 11.44 -13.11
N VAL A 122 9.73 12.06 -13.01
CA VAL A 122 9.24 13.06 -13.98
C VAL A 122 10.18 14.24 -14.08
N LEU A 123 10.60 14.85 -12.97
CA LEU A 123 11.44 16.05 -13.04
C LEU A 123 12.88 15.75 -13.49
N ARG A 124 13.29 14.48 -13.46
CA ARG A 124 14.54 14.05 -14.08
C ARG A 124 14.39 13.90 -15.60
N LEU A 125 13.24 13.44 -16.06
CA LEU A 125 12.94 13.24 -17.48
C LEU A 125 12.57 14.55 -18.18
N ASP A 126 11.77 15.40 -17.53
CA ASP A 126 11.38 16.72 -17.99
C ASP A 126 11.13 17.66 -16.79
N ALA A 127 12.07 18.58 -16.55
CA ALA A 127 12.03 19.52 -15.45
C ALA A 127 10.91 20.57 -15.57
N ALA A 128 10.31 20.74 -16.75
CA ALA A 128 9.20 21.67 -16.96
C ALA A 128 7.88 21.14 -16.39
N GLN A 129 7.71 19.82 -16.26
CA GLN A 129 6.45 19.18 -15.85
C GLN A 129 6.24 19.16 -14.33
N ARG A 130 6.22 20.34 -13.70
CA ARG A 130 6.10 20.47 -12.22
C ARG A 130 4.78 19.97 -11.63
N ARG A 131 3.72 19.86 -12.45
CA ARG A 131 2.38 19.43 -12.02
C ARG A 131 2.08 17.97 -12.29
N LEU A 132 2.79 17.35 -13.24
CA LEU A 132 2.58 15.95 -13.58
C LEU A 132 2.83 14.98 -12.40
N PRO A 133 3.83 15.19 -11.51
CA PRO A 133 3.98 14.35 -10.32
C PRO A 133 2.75 14.30 -9.42
N TRP A 134 2.06 15.44 -9.25
CA TRP A 134 0.82 15.51 -8.48
C TRP A 134 -0.31 14.73 -9.14
N ALA A 135 -0.43 14.84 -10.46
CA ALA A 135 -1.44 14.12 -11.22
C ALA A 135 -1.22 12.60 -11.17
N LEU A 136 0.03 12.15 -11.36
CA LEU A 136 0.38 10.72 -11.31
C LEU A 136 0.19 10.14 -9.91
N ALA A 137 0.62 10.85 -8.86
CA ALA A 137 0.41 10.40 -7.49
C ALA A 137 -1.08 10.27 -7.18
N LEU A 138 -1.89 11.26 -7.55
CA LEU A 138 -3.34 11.21 -7.33
C LEU A 138 -4.01 10.08 -8.11
N LEU A 139 -3.66 9.89 -9.38
CA LEU A 139 -4.21 8.82 -10.22
C LEU A 139 -3.84 7.43 -9.67
N LEU A 140 -2.58 7.23 -9.27
CA LEU A 140 -2.13 5.96 -8.71
C LEU A 140 -2.74 5.68 -7.33
N THR A 141 -2.82 6.68 -6.45
CA THR A 141 -3.52 6.53 -5.16
C THR A 141 -5.00 6.20 -5.37
N PHE A 142 -5.67 6.87 -6.31
CA PHE A 142 -7.05 6.55 -6.66
C PHE A 142 -7.19 5.12 -7.17
N ALA A 143 -6.38 4.71 -8.15
CA ALA A 143 -6.38 3.34 -8.65
C ALA A 143 -6.16 2.33 -7.52
N PHE A 144 -5.21 2.61 -6.62
CA PHE A 144 -4.90 1.76 -5.48
C PHE A 144 -6.04 1.59 -4.48
N ILE A 145 -6.88 2.62 -4.31
CA ILE A 145 -8.06 2.54 -3.45
C ILE A 145 -9.14 1.71 -4.15
N GLU A 146 -9.43 1.99 -5.41
CA GLU A 146 -10.56 1.34 -6.12
C GLU A 146 -10.33 -0.14 -6.41
N GLY A 147 -9.11 -0.52 -6.77
CA GLY A 147 -8.77 -1.88 -7.20
C GLY A 147 -8.17 -2.78 -6.12
N MET A 148 -8.08 -2.31 -4.87
CA MET A 148 -7.41 -3.05 -3.80
C MET A 148 -8.03 -4.45 -3.60
N PRO A 149 -7.24 -5.53 -3.61
CA PRO A 149 -7.78 -6.88 -3.41
C PRO A 149 -8.52 -7.09 -2.08
N ALA A 150 -7.96 -6.59 -0.98
CA ALA A 150 -8.49 -6.69 0.38
C ALA A 150 -8.55 -5.30 1.04
N PRO A 151 -9.55 -4.47 0.71
CA PRO A 151 -9.63 -3.08 1.15
C PRO A 151 -9.76 -2.92 2.67
N VAL A 152 -10.49 -3.81 3.37
CA VAL A 152 -10.60 -3.76 4.84
C VAL A 152 -9.23 -3.84 5.51
N GLU A 153 -8.38 -4.77 5.09
CA GLU A 153 -7.04 -4.95 5.66
C GLU A 153 -6.02 -3.89 5.18
N GLY A 154 -6.35 -3.12 4.14
CA GLY A 154 -5.45 -2.10 3.60
C GLY A 154 -5.85 -0.66 3.90
N LEU A 155 -7.11 -0.39 4.25
CA LEU A 155 -7.62 0.97 4.41
C LEU A 155 -8.24 1.24 5.79
N TYR A 156 -8.90 0.25 6.39
CA TYR A 156 -9.75 0.48 7.57
C TYR A 156 -9.26 -0.24 8.83
N TRP A 157 -8.77 -1.48 8.71
CA TRP A 157 -8.18 -2.20 9.84
C TRP A 157 -6.73 -1.73 10.06
N PHE A 158 -6.49 -1.03 11.17
CA PHE A 158 -5.24 -0.34 11.46
C PHE A 158 -4.04 -1.27 11.46
N ASN A 159 -4.10 -2.40 12.17
CA ASN A 159 -2.96 -3.31 12.22
C ASN A 159 -2.58 -3.85 10.84
N GLY A 160 -3.56 -4.32 10.08
CA GLY A 160 -3.33 -4.79 8.72
C GLY A 160 -2.74 -3.72 7.80
N ALA A 161 -3.33 -2.51 7.83
CA ALA A 161 -2.96 -1.46 6.90
C ALA A 161 -1.58 -0.88 7.23
N MET A 162 -1.33 -0.56 8.50
CA MET A 162 -0.09 0.07 8.96
C MET A 162 1.10 -0.88 8.94
N ASN A 163 0.87 -2.19 9.05
CA ASN A 163 1.96 -3.17 8.98
C ASN A 163 2.50 -3.39 7.55
N TYR A 164 1.83 -2.89 6.50
CA TYR A 164 2.22 -3.14 5.11
C TYR A 164 2.38 -1.85 4.30
N LEU A 165 1.33 -1.03 4.22
CA LEU A 165 1.26 0.07 3.26
C LEU A 165 2.29 1.18 3.50
N PRO A 166 2.58 1.62 4.73
CA PRO A 166 3.63 2.61 4.97
C PRO A 166 5.00 2.16 4.45
N TYR A 167 5.34 0.88 4.62
CA TYR A 167 6.64 0.35 4.20
C TYR A 167 6.71 0.11 2.69
N PHE A 168 5.61 -0.33 2.07
CA PHE A 168 5.48 -0.34 0.62
C PHE A 168 5.63 1.08 0.04
N SER A 169 4.96 2.06 0.65
CA SER A 169 5.03 3.47 0.25
C SER A 169 6.46 4.00 0.31
N LEU A 170 7.17 3.75 1.42
CA LEU A 170 8.58 4.10 1.55
C LEU A 170 9.46 3.38 0.52
N ALA A 171 9.17 2.13 0.18
CA ALA A 171 9.90 1.42 -0.89
C ALA A 171 9.70 2.10 -2.25
N MET A 172 8.50 2.62 -2.53
CA MET A 172 8.24 3.39 -3.76
C MET A 172 9.00 4.72 -3.77
N LEU A 173 9.02 5.45 -2.64
CA LEU A 173 9.86 6.64 -2.51
C LEU A 173 11.33 6.31 -2.75
N ASN A 174 11.82 5.23 -2.14
CA ASN A 174 13.21 4.78 -2.25
C ASN A 174 13.56 4.38 -3.69
N ALA A 175 12.65 3.73 -4.41
CA ALA A 175 12.79 3.46 -5.85
C ALA A 175 12.96 4.77 -6.65
N GLY A 176 12.25 5.83 -6.29
CA GLY A 176 12.41 7.16 -6.89
C GLY A 176 13.76 7.80 -6.58
N LEU A 177 14.22 7.73 -5.33
CA LEU A 177 15.56 8.19 -4.93
C LEU A 177 16.65 7.44 -5.70
N ALA A 178 16.51 6.12 -5.79
CA ALA A 178 17.41 5.27 -6.55
C ALA A 178 17.41 5.66 -8.03
N PHE A 179 16.24 5.84 -8.66
CA PHE A 179 16.15 6.31 -10.03
C PHE A 179 16.88 7.65 -10.23
N ALA A 180 16.73 8.61 -9.31
CA ALA A 180 17.42 9.89 -9.40
C ALA A 180 18.94 9.74 -9.29
N LEU A 181 19.42 8.83 -8.43
CA LEU A 181 20.83 8.53 -8.24
C LEU A 181 21.46 7.77 -9.42
N CYS A 182 20.67 7.14 -10.31
CA CYS A 182 21.17 6.59 -11.58
C CYS A 182 21.83 7.66 -12.47
N PHE A 183 21.47 8.93 -12.25
CA PHE A 183 21.99 10.10 -12.96
C PHE A 183 22.75 11.02 -11.99
N ALA A 184 23.55 10.41 -11.10
CA ALA A 184 24.32 11.11 -10.08
C ALA A 184 25.31 12.12 -10.67
N ASP A 185 25.90 11.86 -11.83
CA ASP A 185 26.76 12.80 -12.57
C ASP A 185 26.09 14.16 -12.80
N LYS A 186 24.78 14.16 -13.05
CA LYS A 186 23.98 15.36 -13.30
C LYS A 186 23.39 16.02 -12.05
N LEU A 187 23.71 15.51 -10.86
CA LEU A 187 23.22 16.05 -9.59
C LEU A 187 24.28 16.92 -8.89
N PRO A 188 23.87 17.97 -8.17
CA PRO A 188 24.74 18.62 -7.18
C PRO A 188 25.15 17.62 -6.08
N THR A 189 26.40 17.67 -5.61
CA THR A 189 26.95 16.76 -4.60
C THR A 189 26.06 16.67 -3.34
N ARG A 190 25.58 17.81 -2.84
CA ARG A 190 24.66 17.86 -1.69
C ARG A 190 23.39 17.04 -1.90
N ARG A 191 22.82 17.04 -3.13
CA ARG A 191 21.61 16.26 -3.44
C ARG A 191 21.92 14.77 -3.56
N LYS A 192 23.08 14.39 -4.11
CA LYS A 192 23.52 12.97 -4.15
C LYS A 192 23.60 12.40 -2.74
N PHE A 193 24.29 13.11 -1.85
CA PHE A 193 24.44 12.70 -0.46
C PHE A 193 23.10 12.62 0.24
N PHE A 194 22.25 13.63 0.09
CA PHE A 194 20.91 13.61 0.69
C PHE A 194 20.07 12.42 0.20
N TYR A 195 20.04 12.15 -1.10
CA TYR A 195 19.29 11.00 -1.64
C TYR A 195 19.85 9.66 -1.16
N ALA A 196 21.18 9.51 -1.11
CA ALA A 196 21.80 8.28 -0.61
C ALA A 196 21.51 8.07 0.88
N ALA A 197 21.65 9.12 1.70
CA ALA A 197 21.36 9.07 3.12
C ALA A 197 19.87 8.80 3.40
N ALA A 198 18.98 9.51 2.71
CA ALA A 198 17.54 9.26 2.80
C ALA A 198 17.20 7.84 2.37
N GLY A 199 17.85 7.31 1.33
CA GLY A 199 17.68 5.92 0.89
C GLY A 199 18.12 4.90 1.94
N CYS A 200 19.23 5.14 2.65
CA CYS A 200 19.64 4.30 3.78
C CYS A 200 18.60 4.29 4.91
N VAL A 201 18.10 5.47 5.30
CA VAL A 201 17.09 5.59 6.35
C VAL A 201 15.80 4.88 5.93
N CYS A 202 15.31 5.12 4.71
CA CYS A 202 14.15 4.42 4.16
C CYS A 202 14.36 2.90 4.22
N SER A 203 15.51 2.43 3.74
CA SER A 203 15.84 1.00 3.71
C SER A 203 15.81 0.33 5.08
N LEU A 204 16.35 0.97 6.13
CA LEU A 204 16.29 0.44 7.50
C LEU A 204 14.85 0.42 8.03
N VAL A 205 14.10 1.51 7.81
CA VAL A 205 12.70 1.60 8.25
C VAL A 205 11.82 0.55 7.58
N ILE A 206 11.99 0.34 6.26
CA ILE A 206 11.25 -0.68 5.49
C ILE A 206 11.60 -2.08 6.01
N GLY A 207 12.88 -2.38 6.23
CA GLY A 207 13.34 -3.68 6.72
C GLY A 207 12.79 -4.02 8.11
N GLY A 208 12.69 -3.04 9.00
CA GLY A 208 12.09 -3.23 10.33
C GLY A 208 10.58 -3.17 10.37
N GLY A 209 9.98 -2.70 9.29
CA GLY A 209 8.54 -2.60 9.12
C GLY A 209 7.90 -3.92 8.74
N HIS A 210 8.34 -4.53 7.63
CA HIS A 210 7.75 -5.77 7.13
C HIS A 210 8.66 -6.54 6.18
N GLN A 211 8.72 -7.87 6.28
CA GLN A 211 9.67 -8.68 5.50
C GLN A 211 9.42 -8.63 3.99
N VAL A 212 8.15 -8.67 3.55
CA VAL A 212 7.81 -8.64 2.11
C VAL A 212 8.14 -7.28 1.46
N ALA A 213 7.84 -6.17 2.14
CA ALA A 213 8.21 -4.84 1.65
C ALA A 213 9.74 -4.66 1.67
N GLY A 214 10.41 -5.21 2.70
CA GLY A 214 11.86 -5.29 2.79
C GLY A 214 12.48 -6.02 1.59
N LEU A 215 11.96 -7.20 1.25
CA LEU A 215 12.39 -7.97 0.09
C LEU A 215 12.20 -7.21 -1.22
N LEU A 216 11.02 -6.61 -1.44
CA LEU A 216 10.76 -5.76 -2.59
C LEU A 216 11.79 -4.63 -2.71
N ASN A 217 12.07 -3.92 -1.61
CA ASN A 217 13.04 -2.83 -1.57
C ASN A 217 14.46 -3.31 -1.89
N VAL A 218 14.89 -4.46 -1.35
CA VAL A 218 16.18 -5.07 -1.68
C VAL A 218 16.28 -5.37 -3.18
N LEU A 219 15.28 -6.01 -3.77
CA LEU A 219 15.29 -6.39 -5.18
C LEU A 219 15.30 -5.17 -6.11
N VAL A 220 14.52 -4.14 -5.80
CA VAL A 220 14.51 -2.89 -6.57
C VAL A 220 15.86 -2.17 -6.49
N LEU A 221 16.44 -2.07 -5.30
CA LEU A 221 17.76 -1.45 -5.12
C LEU A 221 18.88 -2.27 -5.76
N LEU A 222 18.80 -3.60 -5.72
CA LEU A 222 19.73 -4.49 -6.39
C LEU A 222 19.68 -4.28 -7.91
N LEU A 223 18.48 -4.21 -8.49
CA LEU A 223 18.30 -3.88 -9.91
C LEU A 223 18.92 -2.51 -10.24
N ALA A 224 18.62 -1.47 -9.44
CA ALA A 224 19.17 -0.14 -9.63
C ALA A 224 20.71 -0.12 -9.54
N ALA A 225 21.28 -0.81 -8.54
CA ALA A 225 22.72 -0.93 -8.34
C ALA A 225 23.40 -1.67 -9.50
N ALA A 226 22.84 -2.80 -9.95
CA ALA A 226 23.37 -3.57 -11.07
C ALA A 226 23.36 -2.75 -12.37
N LEU A 227 22.26 -2.05 -12.66
CA LEU A 227 22.16 -1.18 -13.83
C LEU A 227 23.16 0.00 -13.78
N CYS A 228 23.39 0.57 -12.60
CA CYS A 228 24.33 1.69 -12.41
C CYS A 228 25.80 1.25 -12.44
N ALA A 229 26.13 0.12 -11.80
CA ALA A 229 27.49 -0.40 -11.74
C ALA A 229 27.97 -0.85 -13.12
N VAL A 230 27.18 -1.68 -13.82
CA VAL A 230 27.54 -2.24 -15.13
C VAL A 230 27.62 -1.16 -16.21
N ARG A 231 26.67 -0.22 -16.23
CA ARG A 231 26.55 0.74 -17.35
C ARG A 231 27.17 2.10 -17.10
N ARG A 232 27.32 2.51 -15.85
CA ARG A 232 27.73 3.89 -15.50
C ARG A 232 28.87 3.97 -14.49
N ARG A 233 29.39 2.83 -13.98
CA ARG A 233 30.37 2.78 -12.89
C ARG A 233 29.97 3.67 -11.70
N ASN A 234 28.67 3.67 -11.38
CA ASN A 234 28.06 4.50 -10.35
C ASN A 234 27.60 3.61 -9.18
N PHE A 235 28.10 3.88 -7.98
CA PHE A 235 27.87 3.09 -6.77
C PHE A 235 27.06 3.81 -5.69
N TRP A 236 26.42 4.94 -6.00
CA TRP A 236 25.65 5.72 -5.03
C TRP A 236 24.44 4.97 -4.42
N GLN A 237 24.01 3.87 -5.04
CA GLN A 237 22.93 3.01 -4.51
C GLN A 237 23.40 2.00 -3.47
N VAL A 238 24.69 1.67 -3.46
CA VAL A 238 25.24 0.58 -2.65
C VAL A 238 24.99 0.78 -1.15
N PRO A 239 25.13 2.00 -0.57
CA PRO A 239 24.82 2.21 0.84
C PRO A 239 23.36 1.88 1.19
N ALA A 240 22.41 2.31 0.35
CA ALA A 240 21.00 2.06 0.58
C ALA A 240 20.65 0.56 0.42
N LEU A 241 21.31 -0.13 -0.52
CA LEU A 241 21.17 -1.58 -0.69
C LEU A 241 21.75 -2.35 0.52
N ALA A 242 22.93 -1.97 1.00
CA ALA A 242 23.53 -2.56 2.20
C ALA A 242 22.64 -2.35 3.43
N ALA A 243 22.10 -1.15 3.60
CA ALA A 243 21.13 -0.85 4.65
C ALA A 243 19.85 -1.68 4.52
N ALA A 244 19.35 -1.92 3.30
CA ALA A 244 18.15 -2.72 3.07
C ALA A 244 18.38 -4.19 3.43
N MET A 245 19.53 -4.76 3.02
CA MET A 245 19.91 -6.12 3.37
C MET A 245 20.11 -6.27 4.88
N ALA A 246 20.85 -5.36 5.51
CA ALA A 246 21.05 -5.37 6.96
C ALA A 246 19.71 -5.26 7.71
N GLY A 247 18.85 -4.32 7.30
CA GLY A 247 17.55 -4.11 7.92
C GLY A 247 16.61 -5.31 7.77
N LEU A 248 16.60 -5.99 6.61
CA LEU A 248 15.83 -7.20 6.40
C LEU A 248 16.40 -8.39 7.18
N LEU A 249 17.72 -8.55 7.21
CA LEU A 249 18.38 -9.62 7.97
C LEU A 249 18.10 -9.51 9.47
N LEU A 250 18.15 -8.30 10.04
CA LEU A 250 17.79 -8.07 11.45
C LEU A 250 16.35 -8.53 11.74
N ASN A 251 15.42 -8.29 10.83
CA ASN A 251 14.02 -8.71 10.99
C ASN A 251 13.86 -10.23 10.87
N VAL A 252 14.43 -10.83 9.81
CA VAL A 252 14.31 -12.27 9.54
C VAL A 252 15.00 -13.12 10.60
N LEU A 253 16.16 -12.66 11.11
CA LEU A 253 16.94 -13.39 12.12
C LEU A 253 16.48 -13.14 13.56
N ALA A 254 15.49 -12.27 13.77
CA ALA A 254 15.00 -11.95 15.10
C ALA A 254 14.36 -13.17 15.79
N PRO A 255 14.49 -13.31 17.12
CA PRO A 255 13.89 -14.40 17.88
C PRO A 255 12.37 -14.51 17.69
N GLY A 256 11.67 -13.38 17.70
CA GLY A 256 10.22 -13.37 17.50
C GLY A 256 9.80 -13.89 16.13
N THR A 257 10.59 -13.65 15.08
CA THR A 257 10.33 -14.22 13.74
C THR A 257 10.42 -15.75 13.79
N GLN A 258 11.40 -16.31 14.49
CA GLN A 258 11.53 -17.76 14.66
C GLN A 258 10.31 -18.35 15.37
N VAL A 259 9.86 -17.72 16.46
CA VAL A 259 8.64 -18.10 17.20
C VAL A 259 7.43 -18.12 16.27
N ARG A 260 7.24 -17.06 15.46
CA ARG A 260 6.13 -17.02 14.50
C ARG A 260 6.18 -18.15 13.50
N THR A 261 7.35 -18.36 12.89
CA THR A 261 7.50 -19.33 11.81
C THR A 261 7.31 -20.75 12.31
N ALA A 262 7.63 -21.02 13.58
CA ALA A 262 7.36 -22.32 14.20
C ALA A 262 5.86 -22.63 14.32
N GLY A 263 5.00 -21.61 14.33
CA GLY A 263 3.54 -21.75 14.34
C GLY A 263 2.90 -22.02 12.98
N PHE A 264 3.67 -21.97 11.88
CA PHE A 264 3.14 -22.18 10.52
C PHE A 264 3.64 -23.48 9.89
N ALA A 265 2.75 -24.12 9.11
CA ALA A 265 3.13 -25.22 8.23
C ALA A 265 3.60 -24.66 6.87
N GLY A 266 4.89 -24.37 6.77
CA GLY A 266 5.52 -23.93 5.53
C GLY A 266 5.55 -25.02 4.44
N ALA A 267 5.70 -24.60 3.17
CA ALA A 267 5.95 -25.52 2.07
C ALA A 267 7.45 -25.86 1.96
N GLY A 268 7.79 -27.02 1.41
CA GLY A 268 9.19 -27.32 1.06
C GLY A 268 9.76 -26.28 0.08
N PHE A 269 11.07 -26.03 0.07
CA PHE A 269 11.65 -24.97 -0.76
C PHE A 269 11.26 -25.08 -2.26
N ALA A 270 11.42 -26.27 -2.85
CA ALA A 270 11.07 -26.51 -4.26
C ALA A 270 9.56 -26.35 -4.52
N GLU A 271 8.74 -26.82 -3.57
CA GLU A 271 7.29 -26.66 -3.61
C GLU A 271 6.89 -25.18 -3.55
N ALA A 272 7.49 -24.39 -2.65
CA ALA A 272 7.27 -22.96 -2.52
C ALA A 272 7.66 -22.21 -3.80
N VAL A 273 8.79 -22.56 -4.43
CA VAL A 273 9.23 -22.01 -5.73
C VAL A 273 8.16 -22.23 -6.80
N VAL A 274 7.69 -23.47 -6.98
CA VAL A 274 6.69 -23.82 -8.00
C VAL A 274 5.33 -23.20 -7.69
N LYS A 275 4.83 -23.36 -6.45
CA LYS A 275 3.54 -22.80 -6.01
C LYS A 275 3.51 -21.29 -6.19
N SER A 276 4.51 -20.57 -5.71
CA SER A 276 4.55 -19.11 -5.82
C SER A 276 4.65 -18.63 -7.27
N PHE A 277 5.32 -19.38 -8.15
CA PHE A 277 5.38 -19.06 -9.58
C PHE A 277 3.99 -19.18 -10.22
N ILE A 278 3.29 -20.29 -9.95
CA ILE A 278 1.93 -20.53 -10.45
C ILE A 278 0.97 -19.47 -9.90
N LEU A 279 1.02 -19.19 -8.59
CA LEU A 279 0.20 -18.16 -7.95
C LEU A 279 0.46 -16.79 -8.56
N ALA A 280 1.72 -16.39 -8.76
CA ALA A 280 2.04 -15.15 -9.44
C ALA A 280 1.45 -15.10 -10.86
N ALA A 281 1.55 -16.17 -11.64
CA ALA A 281 0.96 -16.22 -12.99
C ALA A 281 -0.57 -16.15 -12.98
N MET A 282 -1.22 -16.82 -12.03
CA MET A 282 -2.67 -16.76 -11.84
C MET A 282 -3.12 -15.35 -11.48
N GLU A 283 -2.44 -14.68 -10.55
CA GLU A 283 -2.76 -13.30 -10.16
C GLU A 283 -2.53 -12.30 -11.31
N TRP A 284 -1.53 -12.53 -12.18
CA TRP A 284 -1.36 -11.73 -13.40
C TRP A 284 -2.59 -11.80 -14.30
N ILE A 285 -3.09 -13.00 -14.58
CA ILE A 285 -4.31 -13.19 -15.35
C ILE A 285 -5.47 -12.53 -14.63
N ARG A 286 -5.52 -12.69 -13.29
CA ARG A 286 -6.61 -12.19 -12.47
C ARG A 286 -6.74 -10.66 -12.48
N TRP A 287 -5.61 -9.98 -12.52
CA TRP A 287 -5.57 -8.52 -12.38
C TRP A 287 -5.55 -7.78 -13.71
N LEU A 288 -5.62 -8.49 -14.84
CA LEU A 288 -5.87 -7.90 -16.16
C LEU A 288 -7.37 -7.58 -16.34
N ASP A 289 -7.83 -6.59 -15.59
CA ASP A 289 -9.23 -6.20 -15.50
C ASP A 289 -9.53 -4.83 -16.18
N VAL A 290 -10.81 -4.46 -16.19
CA VAL A 290 -11.26 -3.19 -16.79
C VAL A 290 -10.72 -1.95 -16.06
N PRO A 291 -10.68 -1.89 -14.71
CA PRO A 291 -10.05 -0.79 -13.99
C PRO A 291 -8.58 -0.56 -14.36
N LEU A 292 -7.79 -1.64 -14.50
CA LEU A 292 -6.39 -1.54 -14.96
C LEU A 292 -6.32 -0.97 -16.37
N LEU A 293 -7.16 -1.41 -17.30
CA LEU A 293 -7.20 -0.88 -18.67
C LEU A 293 -7.54 0.62 -18.68
N CYS A 294 -8.47 1.05 -17.82
CA CYS A 294 -8.79 2.47 -17.64
C CYS A 294 -7.59 3.27 -17.12
N LEU A 295 -6.86 2.73 -16.14
CA LEU A 295 -5.63 3.32 -15.62
C LEU A 295 -4.55 3.46 -16.72
N LEU A 296 -4.26 2.39 -17.46
CA LEU A 296 -3.26 2.41 -18.53
C LEU A 296 -3.67 3.43 -19.62
N ALA A 297 -4.94 3.44 -20.03
CA ALA A 297 -5.45 4.44 -20.97
C ALA A 297 -5.24 5.90 -20.51
N LEU A 298 -5.40 6.17 -19.21
CA LEU A 298 -5.13 7.49 -18.61
C LEU A 298 -3.63 7.82 -18.56
N LEU A 299 -2.76 6.81 -18.53
CA LEU A 299 -1.30 6.95 -18.46
C LEU A 299 -0.64 7.08 -19.85
N VAL A 300 -1.30 6.70 -20.94
CA VAL A 300 -0.75 6.77 -22.31
C VAL A 300 -0.12 8.13 -22.63
N LEU A 301 -0.89 9.22 -22.48
CA LEU A 301 -0.40 10.56 -22.83
C LEU A 301 0.77 11.05 -21.95
N PRO A 302 0.70 10.99 -20.61
CA PRO A 302 1.83 11.38 -19.79
C PRO A 302 3.06 10.49 -19.98
N LEU A 303 2.91 9.18 -20.14
CA LEU A 303 4.05 8.30 -20.37
C LEU A 303 4.68 8.52 -21.74
N LEU A 304 3.89 8.69 -22.80
CA LEU A 304 4.38 9.04 -24.14
C LEU A 304 5.12 10.39 -24.15
N HIS A 305 4.67 11.37 -23.37
CA HIS A 305 5.43 12.61 -23.22
C HIS A 305 6.80 12.36 -22.60
N LEU A 306 6.87 11.51 -21.57
CA LEU A 306 8.12 11.21 -20.86
C LEU A 306 9.10 10.35 -21.68
N THR A 307 8.63 9.49 -22.59
CA THR A 307 9.51 8.67 -23.44
C THR A 307 10.40 9.51 -24.33
N ARG A 308 9.93 10.72 -24.72
CA ARG A 308 10.65 11.70 -25.55
C ARG A 308 11.77 12.43 -24.82
N SER A 309 11.96 12.16 -23.53
CA SER A 309 13.06 12.74 -22.78
C SER A 309 14.42 12.39 -23.41
N ALA A 310 15.22 13.43 -23.68
CA ALA A 310 16.61 13.30 -24.12
C ALA A 310 17.54 12.74 -23.03
N VAL A 311 17.07 12.64 -21.78
CA VAL A 311 17.85 12.10 -20.65
C VAL A 311 18.03 10.58 -20.78
N LEU A 312 17.06 9.90 -21.39
CA LEU A 312 17.10 8.47 -21.65
C LEU A 312 17.67 8.16 -23.02
N SER A 313 18.49 7.11 -23.09
CA SER A 313 18.99 6.54 -24.34
C SER A 313 17.96 5.61 -24.96
N ASP A 314 17.90 5.51 -26.29
CA ASP A 314 17.05 4.56 -27.02
C ASP A 314 17.29 3.10 -26.58
N ARG A 315 18.47 2.80 -26.02
CA ARG A 315 18.79 1.47 -25.48
C ARG A 315 17.86 1.03 -24.36
N VAL A 316 17.32 1.96 -23.57
CA VAL A 316 16.34 1.66 -22.50
C VAL A 316 15.08 1.02 -23.09
N PHE A 317 14.69 1.44 -24.28
CA PHE A 317 13.45 1.03 -24.94
C PHE A 317 13.63 -0.18 -25.87
N ARG A 318 14.84 -0.74 -26.02
CA ARG A 318 15.08 -1.86 -26.95
C ARG A 318 14.37 -3.15 -26.57
N HIS A 319 14.07 -3.34 -25.29
CA HIS A 319 13.47 -4.56 -24.75
C HIS A 319 12.23 -4.21 -23.92
N PRO A 320 11.09 -3.89 -24.56
CA PRO A 320 9.88 -3.47 -23.86
C PRO A 320 9.32 -4.55 -22.92
N TRP A 321 9.56 -5.83 -23.24
CA TRP A 321 9.17 -6.98 -22.41
C TRP A 321 9.88 -7.04 -21.04
N LEU A 322 11.00 -6.32 -20.85
CA LEU A 322 11.71 -6.30 -19.56
C LEU A 322 10.85 -5.72 -18.44
N GLY A 323 9.95 -4.78 -18.75
CA GLY A 323 9.03 -4.23 -17.75
C GLY A 323 8.16 -5.33 -17.13
N ALA A 324 7.52 -6.14 -17.99
CA ALA A 324 6.66 -7.23 -17.55
C ALA A 324 7.46 -8.34 -16.85
N ALA A 325 8.62 -8.71 -17.40
CA ALA A 325 9.48 -9.74 -16.81
C ALA A 325 9.99 -9.37 -15.42
N VAL A 326 10.47 -8.13 -15.23
CA VAL A 326 10.90 -7.64 -13.91
C VAL A 326 9.73 -7.62 -12.93
N THR A 327 8.57 -7.14 -13.37
CA THR A 327 7.36 -7.09 -12.54
C THR A 327 6.95 -8.48 -12.07
N PHE A 328 6.96 -9.46 -12.98
CA PHE A 328 6.64 -10.84 -12.65
C PHE A 328 7.63 -11.41 -11.62
N VAL A 329 8.94 -11.19 -11.81
CA VAL A 329 9.97 -11.65 -10.85
C VAL A 329 9.80 -11.01 -9.48
N LEU A 330 9.49 -9.70 -9.41
CA LEU A 330 9.24 -9.01 -8.14
C LEU A 330 8.04 -9.61 -7.41
N MET A 331 6.92 -9.79 -8.12
CA MET A 331 5.71 -10.39 -7.54
C MET A 331 5.95 -11.83 -7.10
N TRP A 332 6.61 -12.62 -7.94
CA TRP A 332 6.96 -14.00 -7.62
C TRP A 332 7.80 -14.07 -6.36
N ALA A 333 8.81 -13.22 -6.22
CA ALA A 333 9.64 -13.17 -5.01
C ALA A 333 8.82 -12.74 -3.76
N MET A 334 7.89 -11.80 -3.90
CA MET A 334 7.01 -11.38 -2.81
C MET A 334 6.05 -12.49 -2.36
N ILE A 335 5.52 -13.29 -3.29
CA ILE A 335 4.61 -14.43 -3.02
C ILE A 335 5.40 -15.66 -2.54
N PHE A 336 6.65 -15.82 -2.97
CA PHE A 336 7.52 -16.91 -2.53
C PHE A 336 7.69 -16.93 -1.01
N LEU A 337 7.87 -15.77 -0.37
CA LEU A 337 8.09 -15.69 1.07
C LEU A 337 6.93 -16.26 1.90
N PRO A 338 5.66 -15.85 1.73
CA PRO A 338 4.53 -16.49 2.40
C PRO A 338 4.28 -17.92 1.92
N SER A 339 4.60 -18.28 0.66
CA SER A 339 4.49 -19.67 0.22
C SER A 339 5.45 -20.59 0.98
N TYR A 340 6.68 -20.13 1.20
CA TYR A 340 7.69 -20.86 1.93
C TYR A 340 7.39 -20.94 3.43
N THR A 341 6.94 -19.83 4.03
CA THR A 341 6.75 -19.74 5.49
C THR A 341 5.36 -20.17 5.96
N MET A 342 4.32 -20.00 5.13
CA MET A 342 2.91 -20.23 5.49
C MET A 342 2.20 -21.22 4.56
N GLY A 343 2.89 -21.76 3.55
CA GLY A 343 2.33 -22.77 2.63
C GLY A 343 1.41 -22.25 1.53
N GLY A 344 1.19 -20.93 1.43
CA GLY A 344 0.24 -20.33 0.49
C GLY A 344 0.56 -18.88 0.06
N ILE A 345 -0.42 -18.20 -0.55
CA ILE A 345 -0.24 -16.85 -1.10
C ILE A 345 -0.05 -15.74 -0.03
N GLY A 346 -0.45 -16.02 1.22
CA GLY A 346 -0.42 -15.08 2.33
C GLY A 346 -1.75 -14.34 2.54
N ALA A 347 -1.78 -13.42 3.51
CA ALA A 347 -2.97 -12.66 3.88
C ALA A 347 -3.36 -11.59 2.84
N GLY A 348 -4.60 -11.09 2.87
CA GLY A 348 -5.11 -10.11 1.92
C GLY A 348 -4.30 -8.80 1.90
N ARG A 349 -3.87 -8.30 3.06
CA ARG A 349 -2.94 -7.16 3.17
C ARG A 349 -1.59 -7.35 2.45
N LEU A 350 -1.08 -8.58 2.40
CA LEU A 350 0.12 -8.92 1.63
C LEU A 350 -0.20 -8.86 0.13
N LEU A 351 -1.34 -9.45 -0.25
CA LEU A 351 -1.80 -9.44 -1.63
C LEU A 351 -2.01 -8.01 -2.16
N ASN A 352 -2.46 -7.08 -1.31
CA ASN A 352 -2.58 -5.67 -1.65
C ASN A 352 -1.26 -5.08 -2.14
N VAL A 353 -0.16 -5.30 -1.42
CA VAL A 353 1.15 -4.73 -1.83
C VAL A 353 1.74 -5.45 -3.05
N VAL A 354 1.44 -6.73 -3.25
CA VAL A 354 1.80 -7.46 -4.48
C VAL A 354 1.04 -6.89 -5.68
N TRP A 355 -0.26 -6.65 -5.53
CA TRP A 355 -1.11 -6.04 -6.56
C TRP A 355 -0.70 -4.60 -6.87
N MET A 356 -0.37 -3.79 -5.88
CA MET A 356 0.17 -2.44 -6.13
C MET A 356 1.50 -2.47 -6.89
N THR A 357 2.35 -3.47 -6.60
CA THR A 357 3.61 -3.71 -7.34
C THR A 357 3.32 -4.08 -8.79
N PHE A 358 2.31 -4.94 -9.03
CA PHE A 358 1.82 -5.28 -10.36
C PHE A 358 1.39 -4.03 -11.13
N VAL A 359 0.50 -3.21 -10.57
CA VAL A 359 -0.02 -1.99 -11.22
C VAL A 359 1.10 -1.03 -11.62
N LEU A 360 2.07 -0.78 -10.74
CA LEU A 360 3.22 0.08 -11.06
C LEU A 360 4.14 -0.55 -12.11
N GLY A 361 4.32 -1.85 -12.05
CA GLY A 361 5.08 -2.62 -13.03
C GLY A 361 4.46 -2.58 -14.42
N LEU A 362 3.13 -2.62 -14.52
CA LEU A 362 2.38 -2.47 -15.76
C LEU A 362 2.48 -1.04 -16.31
N ALA A 363 2.43 -0.02 -15.46
CA ALA A 363 2.71 1.37 -15.87
C ALA A 363 4.15 1.54 -16.41
N ALA A 364 5.14 0.89 -15.77
CA ALA A 364 6.51 0.87 -16.27
C ALA A 364 6.64 0.09 -17.60
N THR A 365 5.87 -0.98 -17.76
CA THR A 365 5.81 -1.77 -19.00
C THR A 365 5.23 -0.95 -20.15
N GLU A 366 4.13 -0.22 -19.90
CA GLU A 366 3.54 0.70 -20.87
C GLU A 366 4.52 1.79 -21.29
N PHE A 367 5.25 2.38 -20.34
CA PHE A 367 6.29 3.36 -20.63
C PHE A 367 7.38 2.80 -21.57
N LEU A 368 7.86 1.58 -21.31
CA LEU A 368 8.86 0.94 -22.16
C LEU A 368 8.29 0.58 -23.54
N LEU A 369 7.04 0.13 -23.62
CA LEU A 369 6.36 -0.19 -24.87
C LEU A 369 6.16 1.05 -25.75
N LEU A 370 5.64 2.14 -25.18
CA LEU A 370 5.45 3.40 -25.90
C LEU A 370 6.77 3.95 -26.44
N GLY A 371 7.83 3.92 -25.63
CA GLY A 371 9.15 4.36 -26.07
C GLY A 371 9.77 3.43 -27.11
N TRP A 372 9.50 2.12 -27.06
CA TRP A 372 9.93 1.18 -28.10
C TRP A 372 9.26 1.47 -29.44
N LEU A 373 7.94 1.69 -29.44
CA LEU A 373 7.18 2.04 -30.64
C LEU A 373 7.69 3.33 -31.27
N GLU A 374 7.82 4.40 -30.48
CA GLU A 374 8.17 5.72 -30.99
C GLU A 374 9.67 5.85 -31.32
N ARG A 375 10.56 5.44 -30.41
CA ARG A 375 12.01 5.73 -30.53
C ARG A 375 12.81 4.62 -31.18
N VAL A 376 12.34 3.37 -31.15
CA VAL A 376 13.08 2.23 -31.72
C VAL A 376 12.46 1.77 -33.04
N ARG A 377 11.14 1.62 -33.09
CA ARG A 377 10.43 1.22 -34.32
C ARG A 377 10.12 2.39 -35.25
N GLY A 378 10.23 3.64 -34.79
CA GLY A 378 9.91 4.82 -35.59
C GLY A 378 8.43 4.92 -35.94
N VAL A 379 7.55 4.25 -35.18
CA VAL A 379 6.10 4.38 -35.35
C VAL A 379 5.71 5.78 -34.91
N SER A 380 5.33 6.61 -35.89
CA SER A 380 4.87 7.97 -35.60
C SER A 380 3.51 7.93 -34.91
N LEU A 381 3.52 8.14 -33.59
CA LEU A 381 2.30 8.31 -32.79
C LEU A 381 1.67 9.69 -32.98
N HIS A 382 2.24 10.53 -33.87
CA HIS A 382 1.75 11.88 -34.14
C HIS A 382 0.30 11.91 -34.64
N GLY A 383 -0.13 10.91 -35.42
CA GLY A 383 -1.53 10.81 -35.87
C GLY A 383 -2.51 10.61 -34.71
N ALA A 384 -2.18 9.73 -33.77
CA ALA A 384 -2.97 9.51 -32.56
C ALA A 384 -2.98 10.75 -31.65
N GLU A 385 -1.84 11.43 -31.52
CA GLU A 385 -1.77 12.70 -30.78
C GLU A 385 -2.58 13.81 -31.45
N GLN A 386 -2.56 13.91 -32.78
CA GLN A 386 -3.39 14.86 -33.52
C GLN A 386 -4.88 14.55 -33.31
N PHE A 387 -5.27 13.28 -33.30
CA PHE A 387 -6.64 12.88 -32.96
C PHE A 387 -7.02 13.33 -31.54
N CYS A 388 -6.18 13.06 -30.54
CA CYS A 388 -6.39 13.53 -29.17
C CYS A 388 -6.45 15.06 -29.08
N ARG A 389 -5.61 15.78 -29.83
CA ARG A 389 -5.62 17.25 -29.91
C ARG A 389 -6.91 17.78 -30.53
N ARG A 390 -7.40 17.16 -31.61
CA ARG A 390 -8.72 17.50 -32.21
C ARG A 390 -9.85 17.26 -31.22
N GLN A 391 -9.76 16.21 -30.41
CA GLN A 391 -10.72 15.86 -29.37
C GLN A 391 -10.41 16.48 -28.00
N ALA A 392 -9.52 17.49 -27.91
CA ALA A 392 -9.04 18.01 -26.63
C ALA A 392 -10.17 18.54 -25.71
N ARG A 393 -11.28 19.00 -26.28
CA ARG A 393 -12.47 19.40 -25.51
C ARG A 393 -13.20 18.23 -24.83
N ARG A 394 -13.08 17.02 -25.39
CA ARG A 394 -13.70 15.78 -24.88
C ARG A 394 -12.75 14.95 -24.00
N LEU A 395 -11.44 15.15 -24.08
CA LEU A 395 -10.46 14.43 -23.24
C LEU A 395 -10.77 14.49 -21.73
N PRO A 396 -11.20 15.63 -21.14
CA PRO A 396 -11.59 15.65 -19.73
C PRO A 396 -12.82 14.79 -19.42
N LEU A 397 -13.78 14.70 -20.35
CA LEU A 397 -14.95 13.84 -20.20
C LEU A 397 -14.56 12.37 -20.29
N PHE A 398 -13.67 12.02 -21.23
CA PHE A 398 -13.13 10.66 -21.32
C PHE A 398 -12.38 10.28 -20.04
N ALA A 399 -11.52 11.17 -19.54
CA ALA A 399 -10.82 10.92 -18.29
C ALA A 399 -11.78 10.76 -17.10
N ALA A 400 -12.84 11.57 -17.05
CA ALA A 400 -13.88 11.43 -16.04
C ALA A 400 -14.66 10.11 -16.15
N ALA A 401 -14.97 9.68 -17.37
CA ALA A 401 -15.61 8.40 -17.62
C ALA A 401 -14.73 7.21 -17.21
N MET A 402 -13.42 7.28 -17.46
CA MET A 402 -12.47 6.24 -17.01
C MET A 402 -12.36 6.20 -15.48
N LEU A 403 -12.29 7.36 -14.81
CA LEU A 403 -12.30 7.41 -13.34
C LEU A 403 -13.61 6.88 -12.75
N LEU A 404 -14.76 7.25 -13.34
CA LEU A 404 -16.05 6.73 -12.93
C LEU A 404 -16.14 5.23 -13.15
N CYS A 405 -15.65 4.74 -14.28
CA CYS A 405 -15.55 3.31 -14.58
C CYS A 405 -14.77 2.57 -13.49
N MET A 406 -13.59 3.08 -13.12
CA MET A 406 -12.79 2.52 -12.02
C MET A 406 -13.51 2.58 -10.66
N ALA A 407 -14.26 3.64 -10.37
CA ALA A 407 -15.01 3.77 -9.12
C ALA A 407 -16.30 2.92 -9.06
N CYS A 408 -16.74 2.36 -10.19
CA CYS A 408 -17.97 1.55 -10.27
C CYS A 408 -17.71 0.08 -10.59
N ILE A 409 -16.69 -0.22 -11.40
CA ILE A 409 -16.37 -1.59 -11.83
C ILE A 409 -15.24 -2.08 -10.92
N GLY A 410 -15.51 -3.14 -10.15
CA GLY A 410 -14.48 -3.78 -9.33
C GLY A 410 -13.45 -4.55 -10.17
N SER A 411 -12.41 -5.05 -9.52
CA SER A 411 -11.46 -6.01 -10.10
C SER A 411 -12.15 -7.35 -10.36
N HIS A 412 -12.95 -7.45 -11.42
CA HIS A 412 -13.67 -8.66 -11.81
C HIS A 412 -12.83 -9.51 -12.76
N THR A 413 -11.91 -10.29 -12.23
CA THR A 413 -11.79 -11.66 -12.74
C THR A 413 -11.56 -12.60 -11.54
N VAL A 414 -12.33 -13.69 -11.52
CA VAL A 414 -12.22 -14.91 -10.70
C VAL A 414 -11.46 -14.75 -9.37
N LYS A 415 -12.09 -14.15 -8.36
CA LYS A 415 -11.62 -14.25 -6.99
C LYS A 415 -12.41 -15.38 -6.34
N GLU A 416 -11.84 -16.59 -6.24
CA GLU A 416 -12.47 -17.66 -5.44
C GLU A 416 -12.95 -17.10 -4.09
N GLY A 417 -14.27 -17.00 -3.91
CA GLY A 417 -14.92 -16.52 -2.68
C GLY A 417 -15.13 -15.01 -2.51
N GLN A 418 -14.74 -14.15 -3.45
CA GLN A 418 -15.00 -12.69 -3.42
C GLN A 418 -15.66 -12.15 -4.71
N ASP A 419 -16.25 -13.03 -5.51
CA ASP A 419 -16.75 -12.73 -6.87
C ASP A 419 -17.92 -11.72 -6.97
N ASN A 420 -18.36 -11.12 -5.85
CA ASN A 420 -19.60 -10.33 -5.80
C ASN A 420 -19.42 -8.84 -5.48
N TYR A 421 -18.20 -8.33 -5.28
CA TYR A 421 -17.97 -6.94 -4.85
C TYR A 421 -17.43 -6.05 -5.98
N PHE A 422 -17.95 -4.83 -6.05
CA PHE A 422 -17.53 -3.76 -6.95
C PHE A 422 -16.29 -3.02 -6.42
N ALA A 423 -15.93 -1.90 -7.05
CA ALA A 423 -14.86 -1.03 -6.59
C ALA A 423 -15.15 -0.43 -5.20
N THR A 424 -14.08 -0.14 -4.45
CA THR A 424 -14.15 0.33 -3.06
C THR A 424 -15.08 1.52 -2.87
N SER A 425 -15.10 2.50 -3.79
CA SER A 425 -15.98 3.67 -3.66
C SER A 425 -17.47 3.33 -3.80
N LEU A 426 -17.83 2.43 -4.72
CA LEU A 426 -19.21 2.00 -4.90
C LEU A 426 -19.67 1.13 -3.73
N GLU A 427 -18.82 0.23 -3.25
CA GLU A 427 -19.11 -0.60 -2.07
C GLU A 427 -19.28 0.26 -0.80
N ALA A 428 -18.44 1.27 -0.62
CA ALA A 428 -18.58 2.21 0.48
C ALA A 428 -19.91 2.98 0.40
N ALA A 429 -20.34 3.37 -0.81
CA ALA A 429 -21.64 4.00 -1.00
C ALA A 429 -22.80 3.05 -0.65
N TYR A 430 -22.70 1.76 -1.01
CA TYR A 430 -23.70 0.76 -0.68
C TYR A 430 -23.82 0.51 0.83
N GLU A 431 -22.71 0.32 1.53
CA GLU A 431 -22.69 0.10 2.98
C GLU A 431 -23.19 1.31 3.78
N LEU A 432 -22.90 2.52 3.29
CA LEU A 432 -23.47 3.74 3.86
C LEU A 432 -24.99 3.82 3.63
N ALA A 433 -25.45 3.48 2.42
CA ALA A 433 -26.86 3.60 2.04
C ALA A 433 -27.75 2.53 2.71
N ASN A 434 -27.27 1.29 2.86
CA ASN A 434 -28.03 0.20 3.48
C ASN A 434 -27.91 0.16 5.02
N GLY A 435 -27.10 1.05 5.60
CA GLY A 435 -26.90 1.22 7.04
C GLY A 435 -26.06 0.14 7.72
N SER A 436 -25.40 -0.78 6.98
CA SER A 436 -24.55 -1.82 7.57
C SER A 436 -23.37 -1.23 8.33
N ALA A 437 -22.75 -0.17 7.80
CA ALA A 437 -21.65 0.53 8.47
C ALA A 437 -22.08 1.09 9.84
N ARG A 438 -23.30 1.64 9.91
CA ARG A 438 -23.86 2.17 11.17
C ARG A 438 -24.10 1.06 12.18
N ARG A 439 -24.72 -0.06 11.77
CA ARG A 439 -24.99 -1.22 12.64
C ARG A 439 -23.71 -1.82 13.20
N TYR A 440 -22.69 -1.99 12.37
CA TYR A 440 -21.36 -2.44 12.80
C TYR A 440 -20.76 -1.53 13.88
N ALA A 441 -20.78 -0.21 13.65
CA ALA A 441 -20.27 0.75 14.61
C ALA A 441 -21.08 0.74 15.92
N ASP A 442 -22.41 0.70 15.85
CA ASP A 442 -23.28 0.64 17.04
C ASP A 442 -23.05 -0.62 17.87
N ALA A 443 -22.91 -1.79 17.22
CA ALA A 443 -22.65 -3.05 17.90
C ALA A 443 -21.32 -3.04 18.65
N LEU A 444 -20.27 -2.51 18.03
CA LEU A 444 -18.94 -2.42 18.65
C LEU A 444 -18.85 -1.31 19.71
N ASP A 445 -19.56 -0.18 19.52
CA ASP A 445 -19.66 0.86 20.54
C ASP A 445 -20.43 0.36 21.78
N ALA A 446 -21.47 -0.44 21.60
CA ALA A 446 -22.20 -1.08 22.70
C ALA A 446 -21.32 -2.11 23.45
N ARG A 447 -20.54 -2.92 22.70
CA ARG A 447 -19.57 -3.85 23.28
C ARG A 447 -18.48 -3.11 24.06
N GLU A 448 -17.94 -2.03 23.51
CA GLU A 448 -16.94 -1.20 24.19
C GLU A 448 -17.50 -0.59 25.48
N ALA A 449 -18.75 -0.11 25.48
CA ALA A 449 -19.37 0.45 26.69
C ALA A 449 -19.43 -0.60 27.82
N LEU A 450 -19.80 -1.84 27.49
CA LEU A 450 -19.80 -2.95 28.45
C LEU A 450 -18.38 -3.29 28.94
N LEU A 451 -17.41 -3.32 28.03
CA LEU A 451 -16.00 -3.57 28.36
C LEU A 451 -15.34 -2.41 29.13
N ASN A 452 -15.88 -1.21 29.10
CA ASN A 452 -15.38 -0.08 29.90
C ASN A 452 -16.10 0.08 31.26
N ASP A 453 -17.16 -0.68 31.52
CA ASP A 453 -17.89 -0.61 32.79
C ASP A 453 -17.04 -1.15 33.95
N ALA A 454 -16.51 -0.27 34.80
CA ALA A 454 -15.69 -0.64 35.95
C ALA A 454 -16.44 -1.44 37.03
N ALA A 455 -17.79 -1.40 37.03
CA ALA A 455 -18.60 -2.19 37.96
C ALA A 455 -18.69 -3.67 37.58
N GLN A 456 -18.28 -4.03 36.35
CA GLN A 456 -18.35 -5.40 35.83
C GLN A 456 -16.93 -5.93 35.56
N PRO A 457 -16.25 -6.53 36.56
CA PRO A 457 -14.90 -7.08 36.39
C PRO A 457 -14.87 -8.31 35.47
N ASP A 458 -15.96 -9.07 35.44
CA ASP A 458 -16.19 -10.22 34.56
C ASP A 458 -17.28 -9.87 33.56
N VAL A 459 -16.99 -10.01 32.27
CA VAL A 459 -17.90 -9.60 31.21
C VAL A 459 -18.13 -10.75 30.24
N SER A 460 -19.39 -10.95 29.84
CA SER A 460 -19.72 -11.80 28.70
C SER A 460 -20.12 -10.96 27.50
N ILE A 461 -19.54 -11.27 26.33
CA ILE A 461 -19.84 -10.60 25.06
C ILE A 461 -20.25 -11.62 24.01
N ARG A 462 -21.07 -11.19 23.05
CA ARG A 462 -21.41 -11.99 21.86
C ARG A 462 -20.55 -11.63 20.65
N PRO A 463 -20.32 -12.57 19.72
CA PRO A 463 -19.87 -12.25 18.37
C PRO A 463 -20.87 -11.34 17.62
N LEU A 464 -20.39 -10.63 16.61
CA LEU A 464 -21.21 -9.85 15.68
C LEU A 464 -22.13 -10.77 14.87
N ASN A 465 -23.34 -10.32 14.60
CA ASN A 465 -24.31 -11.00 13.72
C ASN A 465 -23.97 -10.79 12.24
N ASP A 466 -24.56 -11.57 11.34
CA ASP A 466 -24.24 -11.48 9.91
C ASP A 466 -24.59 -10.11 9.30
N ASP A 467 -25.63 -9.43 9.78
CA ASP A 467 -26.02 -8.09 9.31
C ASP A 467 -25.17 -6.94 9.90
N GLU A 468 -24.30 -7.28 10.87
CA GLU A 468 -23.31 -6.40 11.51
C GLU A 468 -21.91 -6.59 10.91
N ARG A 469 -21.74 -7.36 9.83
CA ARG A 469 -20.43 -7.66 9.21
C ARG A 469 -20.28 -7.02 7.80
N PRO A 470 -20.20 -5.69 7.69
CA PRO A 470 -19.95 -5.00 6.42
C PRO A 470 -18.59 -5.38 5.83
N TRP A 471 -18.52 -5.66 4.54
CA TRP A 471 -17.32 -6.16 3.86
C TRP A 471 -16.11 -5.23 3.97
N LEU A 472 -16.30 -3.90 3.89
CA LEU A 472 -15.20 -2.94 3.92
C LEU A 472 -14.67 -2.66 5.32
N LEU A 473 -15.45 -2.89 6.39
CA LEU A 473 -15.05 -2.57 7.76
C LEU A 473 -14.80 -3.81 8.63
N PHE A 474 -15.42 -4.95 8.30
CA PHE A 474 -15.31 -6.19 9.06
C PHE A 474 -14.09 -7.01 8.60
N TYR A 475 -13.04 -7.05 9.44
CA TYR A 475 -11.91 -7.95 9.24
C TYR A 475 -12.17 -9.33 9.86
N THR A 476 -12.39 -9.34 11.18
CA THR A 476 -12.67 -10.54 11.97
C THR A 476 -13.32 -10.14 13.30
N ASP A 477 -13.78 -11.12 14.06
CA ASP A 477 -14.32 -10.91 15.41
C ASP A 477 -13.78 -11.90 16.44
N VAL A 478 -14.23 -11.71 17.68
CA VAL A 478 -14.16 -12.72 18.73
C VAL A 478 -14.94 -14.00 18.35
N ALA A 479 -14.50 -15.14 18.89
CA ALA A 479 -15.15 -16.43 18.72
C ALA A 479 -15.49 -17.05 20.09
N PRO A 480 -16.51 -17.92 20.19
CA PRO A 480 -16.88 -18.56 21.45
C PRO A 480 -15.68 -19.24 22.12
N GLY A 481 -15.57 -19.07 23.44
CA GLY A 481 -14.44 -19.54 24.23
C GLY A 481 -13.65 -18.40 24.92
N PRO A 482 -12.39 -18.65 25.30
CA PRO A 482 -11.56 -17.66 26.00
C PRO A 482 -11.16 -16.51 25.07
N ASP A 483 -10.85 -15.36 25.66
CA ASP A 483 -10.32 -14.20 24.96
C ASP A 483 -8.96 -14.50 24.29
N MET A 484 -8.97 -14.56 22.96
CA MET A 484 -7.78 -14.76 22.13
C MET A 484 -7.20 -13.45 21.57
N TRP A 485 -7.90 -12.32 21.73
CA TRP A 485 -7.54 -11.03 21.13
C TRP A 485 -7.02 -10.00 22.14
N GLY A 486 -6.83 -10.41 23.40
CA GLY A 486 -6.26 -9.55 24.44
C GLY A 486 -7.20 -8.43 24.90
N LEU A 487 -8.51 -8.64 24.81
CA LEU A 487 -9.52 -7.73 25.36
C LEU A 487 -9.38 -7.58 26.88
N THR A 488 -9.11 -8.70 27.57
CA THR A 488 -8.95 -8.76 29.03
C THR A 488 -7.87 -7.80 29.53
N PRO A 489 -6.60 -7.88 29.06
CA PRO A 489 -5.58 -6.92 29.45
C PRO A 489 -5.81 -5.51 28.87
N TYR A 490 -6.45 -5.36 27.71
CA TYR A 490 -6.70 -4.05 27.11
C TYR A 490 -7.69 -3.20 27.91
N PHE A 491 -8.77 -3.83 28.39
CA PHE A 491 -9.86 -3.19 29.15
C PHE A 491 -9.70 -3.33 30.67
N GLY A 492 -8.66 -4.00 31.16
CA GLY A 492 -8.41 -4.19 32.59
C GLY A 492 -9.45 -5.06 33.29
N LYS A 493 -10.01 -6.04 32.58
CA LYS A 493 -10.99 -6.99 33.12
C LYS A 493 -10.32 -8.16 33.82
N GLN A 494 -11.07 -8.84 34.71
CA GLN A 494 -10.63 -10.10 35.30
C GLN A 494 -10.89 -11.27 34.35
N SER A 495 -12.04 -11.27 33.68
CA SER A 495 -12.34 -12.22 32.61
C SER A 495 -13.24 -11.61 31.53
N VAL A 496 -13.03 -12.06 30.29
CA VAL A 496 -13.92 -11.82 29.16
C VAL A 496 -14.29 -13.17 28.55
N THR A 497 -15.56 -13.54 28.63
CA THR A 497 -16.07 -14.80 28.07
C THR A 497 -16.91 -14.52 26.83
N ILE A 498 -16.66 -15.24 25.74
CA ILE A 498 -17.43 -15.07 24.51
C ILE A 498 -18.52 -16.12 24.45
N SER A 499 -19.78 -15.67 24.45
CA SER A 499 -20.96 -16.52 24.35
C SER A 499 -21.10 -17.13 22.95
N ASP A 500 -21.88 -18.20 22.85
CA ASP A 500 -22.25 -18.78 21.56
C ASP A 500 -23.02 -17.79 20.69
N PHE A 501 -23.10 -18.06 19.38
CA PHE A 501 -23.91 -17.29 18.45
C PHE A 501 -25.39 -17.43 18.82
N GLU A 502 -26.07 -16.31 19.07
CA GLU A 502 -27.52 -16.26 19.31
C GLU A 502 -28.33 -16.33 18.01
#